data_AF-A0A9D5NAN9-F1
#
_entry.id   AF-A0A9D5NAN9-F1
#
_cell.length_a   1.000
_cell.length_b   1.000
_cell.length_c   1.000
_cell.angle_alpha   90.00
_cell.angle_beta   90.00
_cell.angle_gamma   90.00
#
_symmetry.space_group_name_H-M   'P 1'
#
loop_
_entity.id
_entity.type
_entity.pdbx_description
1 polymer ?
#
loop_
_entity_poly.entity_id
_entity_poly.type
_entity_poly.pdbx_seq_one_letter_code
_entity_poly.pdbx_strand_id
1 'polypeptide(L)'
;MNLLIIGLKILLVVSWVLMVKNVLRLYHEDTGVKLRFDWLSMLNISGTVGLTLVSLFAAIDSSVYVFTACLVAITIAMVWFLNVRLMIAGDHKALLGLKLIELKDIRSVSAKFMTLYVETKTETIRLYAPVTERSVTMQLYDASKGRRKKA
;
A
#
# COMPACT_ATOMS: atom_id res chain seq x y z
N MET A 1 -12.77 -23.25 16.98
CA MET A 1 -13.36 -22.61 15.79
C MET A 1 -13.67 -21.14 16.02
N ASN A 2 -14.50 -20.73 16.97
CA ASN A 2 -14.71 -19.28 17.26
C ASN A 2 -13.40 -18.52 17.57
N LEU A 3 -12.48 -19.15 18.29
CA LEU A 3 -11.12 -18.63 18.53
C LEU A 3 -10.34 -18.33 17.23
N LEU A 4 -10.54 -19.11 16.16
CA LEU A 4 -9.86 -18.91 14.88
C LEU A 4 -10.37 -17.66 14.16
N ILE A 5 -11.69 -17.44 14.12
CA ILE A 5 -12.27 -16.21 13.53
C ILE A 5 -11.88 -14.98 14.33
N ILE A 6 -11.87 -15.08 15.66
CA ILE A 6 -11.40 -13.99 16.53
C ILE A 6 -9.93 -13.66 16.20
N GLY A 7 -9.07 -14.68 16.11
CA GLY A 7 -7.67 -14.51 15.71
C GLY A 7 -7.51 -13.84 14.33
N LEU A 8 -8.31 -14.26 13.34
CA LEU A 8 -8.31 -13.65 12.01
C LEU A 8 -8.75 -12.18 12.04
N LYS A 9 -9.78 -11.82 12.82
CA LYS A 9 -10.21 -10.43 12.97
C LYS A 9 -9.13 -9.58 13.64
N ILE A 10 -8.43 -10.10 14.65
CA ILE A 10 -7.27 -9.43 15.28
C ILE A 10 -6.17 -9.20 14.24
N LEU A 11 -5.81 -10.23 13.45
CA LEU A 11 -4.80 -10.12 12.39
C LEU A 11 -5.17 -9.07 11.34
N LEU A 12 -6.45 -8.98 10.99
CA LEU A 12 -6.98 -7.96 10.08
C LEU A 12 -6.77 -6.55 10.63
N VAL A 13 -7.08 -6.33 11.92
CA VAL A 13 -6.86 -5.02 12.59
C VAL A 13 -5.36 -4.69 12.61
N VAL A 14 -4.50 -5.63 12.99
CA VAL A 14 -3.03 -5.42 13.01
C VAL A 14 -2.50 -5.03 11.63
N SER A 15 -3.00 -5.66 10.56
CA SER A 15 -2.58 -5.36 9.19
C SER A 15 -2.91 -3.90 8.78
N TRP A 16 -4.04 -3.37 9.23
CA TRP A 16 -4.41 -1.97 9.03
C TRP A 16 -3.60 -1.01 9.88
N VAL A 17 -3.36 -1.34 11.15
CA VAL A 17 -2.52 -0.52 12.03
C VAL A 17 -1.10 -0.37 11.46
N LEU A 18 -0.53 -1.44 10.88
CA LEU A 18 0.77 -1.38 10.21
C LEU A 18 0.75 -0.45 8.98
N MET A 19 -0.31 -0.48 8.18
CA MET A 19 -0.48 0.42 7.05
C MET A 19 -0.49 1.88 7.50
N VAL A 20 -1.37 2.22 8.46
CA VAL A 20 -1.52 3.57 9.00
C VAL A 20 -0.21 4.05 9.61
N LYS A 21 0.49 3.20 10.36
CA LYS A 21 1.80 3.50 10.94
C LYS A 21 2.83 3.89 9.88
N ASN A 22 2.89 3.17 8.76
CA ASN A 22 3.85 3.47 7.69
C ASN A 22 3.53 4.80 6.99
N VAL A 23 2.24 5.10 6.78
CA VAL A 23 1.81 6.38 6.21
C VAL A 23 2.13 7.53 7.15
N LEU A 24 1.82 7.39 8.45
CA LEU A 24 2.13 8.40 9.46
C LEU A 24 3.63 8.65 9.59
N ARG A 25 4.44 7.59 9.50
CA ARG A 25 5.90 7.70 9.51
C ARG A 25 6.40 8.56 8.34
N LEU A 26 5.90 8.33 7.13
CA LEU A 26 6.25 9.18 5.98
C LEU A 26 5.83 10.63 6.22
N TYR A 27 4.61 10.87 6.71
CA TYR A 27 4.10 12.22 6.95
C TYR A 27 4.91 12.99 8.01
N HIS A 28 5.38 12.30 9.05
CA HIS A 28 6.21 12.91 10.09
C HIS A 28 7.63 13.20 9.62
N GLU A 29 8.20 12.33 8.78
CA GLU A 29 9.56 12.49 8.25
C GLU A 29 9.63 13.45 7.04
N ASP A 30 8.50 13.78 6.41
CA ASP A 30 8.44 14.59 5.19
C ASP A 30 7.06 15.25 5.04
N THR A 31 6.94 16.54 5.39
CA THR A 31 5.65 17.25 5.50
C THR A 31 5.03 17.62 4.15
N GLY A 32 5.77 17.50 3.04
CA GLY A 32 5.32 17.79 1.68
C GLY A 32 4.60 16.64 0.97
N VAL A 33 3.96 15.73 1.70
CA VAL A 33 3.30 14.56 1.09
C VAL A 33 2.12 14.99 0.22
N LYS A 34 2.32 15.00 -1.11
CA LYS A 34 1.21 15.09 -2.07
C LYS A 34 0.68 13.69 -2.33
N LEU A 35 -0.24 13.24 -1.48
CA LEU A 35 -1.06 12.04 -1.71
C LEU A 35 -1.96 12.26 -2.93
N ARG A 36 -1.44 12.02 -4.13
CA ARG A 36 -2.25 11.96 -5.35
C ARG A 36 -2.51 10.50 -5.69
N PHE A 37 -3.63 10.01 -5.19
CA PHE A 37 -4.14 8.70 -5.59
C PHE A 37 -4.92 8.87 -6.90
N ASP A 38 -4.61 8.02 -7.87
CA ASP A 38 -5.44 7.87 -9.06
C ASP A 38 -6.83 7.35 -8.67
N TRP A 39 -7.87 7.63 -9.46
CA TRP A 39 -9.27 7.28 -9.17
C TRP A 39 -9.44 5.79 -8.89
N LEU A 40 -8.77 4.93 -9.67
CA LEU A 40 -8.81 3.48 -9.51
C LEU A 40 -8.12 3.03 -8.21
N SER A 41 -7.13 3.79 -7.74
CA SER A 41 -6.47 3.56 -6.45
C SER A 41 -7.35 4.03 -5.28
N MET A 42 -8.06 5.14 -5.42
CA MET A 42 -9.04 5.61 -4.43
C MET A 42 -10.20 4.61 -4.28
N LEU A 43 -10.71 4.06 -5.39
CA LEU A 43 -11.75 3.04 -5.37
C LEU A 43 -11.26 1.76 -4.68
N ASN A 44 -10.04 1.30 -4.98
CA ASN A 44 -9.45 0.14 -4.32
C ASN A 44 -9.26 0.35 -2.80
N ILE A 45 -8.78 1.51 -2.37
CA ILE A 45 -8.62 1.84 -0.95
C ILE A 45 -10.00 1.85 -0.27
N SER A 46 -10.96 2.57 -0.83
CA SER A 46 -12.31 2.70 -0.28
C SER A 46 -13.04 1.35 -0.20
N GLY A 47 -12.93 0.54 -1.24
CA GLY A 47 -13.48 -0.82 -1.27
C GLY A 47 -12.84 -1.74 -0.24
N THR A 48 -11.51 -1.65 -0.06
CA THR A 48 -10.79 -2.44 0.95
C THR A 48 -11.18 -2.02 2.38
N VAL A 49 -11.36 -0.72 2.63
CA VAL A 49 -11.87 -0.20 3.91
C VAL A 49 -13.30 -0.74 4.16
N GLY A 50 -14.19 -0.62 3.18
CA GLY A 50 -15.56 -1.12 3.28
C GLY A 50 -15.61 -2.62 3.58
N LEU A 51 -14.84 -3.42 2.84
CA LEU A 51 -14.76 -4.88 3.05
C LEU A 51 -14.19 -5.23 4.44
N THR A 52 -13.24 -4.42 4.94
CA THR A 52 -12.70 -4.58 6.30
C THR A 52 -13.77 -4.38 7.36
N LEU A 53 -14.57 -3.32 7.24
CA LEU A 53 -15.66 -3.06 8.19
C LEU A 53 -16.68 -4.21 8.16
N VAL A 54 -17.10 -4.66 6.97
CA VAL A 54 -18.01 -5.80 6.83
C VAL A 54 -17.43 -7.06 7.47
N SER A 55 -16.15 -7.37 7.25
CA SER A 55 -15.45 -8.51 7.85
C SER A 55 -15.36 -8.43 9.37
N LEU A 56 -15.16 -7.23 9.93
CA LEU A 56 -15.11 -7.04 11.38
C LEU A 56 -16.49 -7.22 12.02
N PHE A 57 -17.55 -6.74 11.39
CA PHE A 57 -18.92 -6.82 11.90
C PHE A 57 -19.67 -8.11 11.54
N ALA A 58 -19.14 -8.93 10.65
CA ALA A 58 -19.75 -10.21 10.27
C ALA A 58 -20.00 -11.09 11.51
N ALA A 59 -21.23 -11.63 11.61
CA ALA A 59 -21.67 -12.45 12.71
C ALA A 59 -20.82 -13.73 12.83
N ILE A 60 -20.55 -14.13 14.07
CA ILE A 60 -19.85 -15.37 14.39
C ILE A 60 -20.91 -16.34 14.92
N ASP A 61 -21.64 -16.96 13.99
CA ASP A 61 -22.58 -18.03 14.29
C ASP A 61 -22.14 -19.31 13.57
N SER A 62 -22.53 -20.44 14.16
CA SER A 62 -22.30 -21.81 13.68
C SER A 62 -22.76 -22.01 12.22
N SER A 63 -23.86 -21.38 11.81
CA SER A 63 -24.46 -21.48 10.48
C SER A 63 -23.67 -20.76 9.37
N VAL A 64 -22.90 -19.72 9.73
CA VAL A 64 -22.17 -18.84 8.79
C VAL A 64 -20.66 -18.84 9.02
N TYR A 65 -20.16 -19.73 9.86
CA TYR A 65 -18.75 -19.80 10.27
C TYR A 65 -17.77 -19.82 9.09
N VAL A 66 -17.99 -20.72 8.13
CA VAL A 66 -17.10 -20.90 6.97
C VAL A 66 -17.09 -19.64 6.10
N PHE A 67 -18.27 -19.06 5.90
CA PHE A 67 -18.43 -17.82 5.14
C PHE A 67 -17.67 -16.66 5.81
N THR A 68 -17.86 -16.46 7.11
CA THR A 68 -17.17 -15.40 7.87
C THR A 68 -15.65 -15.60 7.86
N ALA A 69 -15.17 -16.83 8.03
CA ALA A 69 -13.74 -17.12 7.98
C ALA A 69 -13.14 -16.82 6.59
N CYS A 70 -13.80 -17.25 5.51
CA CYS A 70 -13.37 -16.97 4.13
C CYS A 70 -13.37 -15.46 3.82
N LEU A 71 -14.42 -14.75 4.23
CA LEU A 71 -14.54 -13.31 4.05
C LEU A 71 -13.39 -12.56 4.74
N VAL A 72 -13.10 -12.89 6.01
CA VAL A 72 -11.99 -12.27 6.74
C VAL A 72 -10.64 -12.62 6.10
N ALA A 73 -10.43 -13.87 5.68
CA ALA A 73 -9.18 -14.28 5.03
C ALA A 73 -8.93 -13.55 3.70
N ILE A 74 -9.96 -13.44 2.84
CA ILE A 74 -9.88 -12.67 1.59
C ILE A 74 -9.58 -11.20 1.89
N THR A 75 -10.23 -10.63 2.91
CA THR A 75 -10.00 -9.24 3.30
C THR A 75 -8.56 -9.02 3.76
N ILE A 76 -7.99 -9.91 4.56
CA ILE A 76 -6.58 -9.84 4.98
C ILE A 76 -5.67 -9.87 3.76
N ALA A 77 -5.93 -10.78 2.80
CA ALA A 77 -5.15 -10.88 1.58
C ALA A 77 -5.23 -9.58 0.76
N MET A 78 -6.40 -8.96 0.65
CA MET A 78 -6.58 -7.68 -0.04
C MET A 78 -5.83 -6.53 0.66
N VAL A 79 -5.89 -6.45 1.99
CA VAL A 79 -5.15 -5.44 2.78
C VAL A 79 -3.64 -5.62 2.62
N TRP A 80 -3.14 -6.85 2.68
CA TRP A 80 -1.74 -7.16 2.45
C TRP A 80 -1.29 -6.78 1.04
N PHE A 81 -2.11 -7.12 0.05
CA PHE A 81 -1.84 -6.75 -1.32
C PHE A 81 -1.76 -5.23 -1.48
N LEU A 82 -2.71 -4.50 -0.90
CA LEU A 82 -2.73 -3.03 -0.91
C LEU A 82 -1.48 -2.43 -0.25
N ASN A 83 -1.02 -3.02 0.86
CA ASN A 83 0.23 -2.61 1.52
C ASN A 83 1.47 -2.79 0.65
N VAL A 84 1.55 -3.86 -0.16
CA VAL A 84 2.67 -4.08 -1.09
C VAL A 84 2.57 -3.14 -2.31
N ARG A 85 1.35 -2.77 -2.70
CA ARG A 85 1.08 -1.86 -3.83
C ARG A 85 1.22 -0.38 -3.48
N LEU A 86 1.20 -0.03 -2.19
CA LEU A 86 1.10 1.36 -1.74
C LEU A 86 2.34 2.14 -2.18
N MET A 87 2.09 3.28 -2.84
CA MET A 87 3.14 4.19 -3.29
C MET A 87 2.77 5.60 -2.91
N ILE A 88 3.62 6.23 -2.12
CA ILE A 88 3.41 7.61 -1.69
C ILE A 88 4.73 8.35 -1.83
N ALA A 89 4.74 9.44 -2.61
CA ALA A 89 5.89 10.33 -2.73
C ALA A 89 5.67 11.57 -1.86
N GLY A 90 6.62 11.83 -0.97
CA GLY A 90 6.84 13.12 -0.32
C GLY A 90 7.80 14.00 -1.13
N ASP A 91 8.30 15.05 -0.50
CA ASP A 91 9.24 15.96 -1.13
C ASP A 91 10.66 15.37 -1.17
N HIS A 92 11.09 14.71 -0.10
CA HIS A 92 12.42 14.11 0.10
C HIS A 92 12.43 12.58 0.09
N LYS A 93 11.34 11.95 0.53
CA LYS A 93 11.22 10.50 0.73
C LYS A 93 10.00 9.95 0.01
N ALA A 94 10.06 8.68 -0.35
CA ALA A 94 8.91 7.93 -0.86
C ALA A 94 8.70 6.68 -0.02
N LEU A 95 7.44 6.40 0.30
CA LEU A 95 7.01 5.09 0.79
C LEU A 95 6.68 4.22 -0.42
N LEU A 96 7.45 3.14 -0.58
CA LEU A 96 7.34 2.16 -1.65
C LEU A 96 7.01 0.80 -1.03
N GLY A 97 5.74 0.43 -1.10
CA GLY A 97 5.16 -0.69 -0.37
C GLY A 97 5.28 -0.47 1.14
N LEU A 98 6.15 -1.26 1.78
CA LEU A 98 6.45 -1.16 3.22
C LEU A 98 7.77 -0.44 3.52
N LYS A 99 8.52 -0.02 2.50
CA LYS A 99 9.86 0.57 2.67
C LYS A 99 9.84 2.07 2.45
N LEU A 100 10.48 2.80 3.35
CA LEU A 100 10.70 4.24 3.24
C LEU A 100 12.08 4.49 2.65
N ILE A 101 12.17 5.28 1.58
CA ILE A 101 13.40 5.48 0.81
C ILE A 101 13.55 6.95 0.45
N GLU A 102 14.77 7.47 0.51
CA GLU A 102 15.06 8.80 0.00
C GLU A 102 15.02 8.84 -1.53
N LEU A 103 14.35 9.84 -2.09
CA LEU A 103 14.22 9.98 -3.55
C LEU A 103 15.57 10.08 -4.26
N LYS A 104 16.60 10.63 -3.59
CA LYS A 104 17.97 10.76 -4.12
C LYS A 104 18.69 9.41 -4.32
N ASP A 105 18.18 8.35 -3.69
CA ASP A 105 18.75 7.01 -3.77
C ASP A 105 18.10 6.18 -4.87
N ILE A 106 17.01 6.65 -5.48
CA ILE A 106 16.38 6.03 -6.64
C ILE A 106 17.23 6.32 -7.88
N ARG A 107 17.71 5.27 -8.54
CA ARG A 107 18.51 5.32 -9.77
C ARG A 107 17.64 5.22 -11.01
N SER A 108 16.71 4.27 -11.03
CA SER A 108 15.83 4.03 -12.15
C SER A 108 14.46 3.54 -11.69
N VAL A 109 13.43 3.81 -12.49
CA VAL A 109 12.07 3.31 -12.31
C VAL A 109 11.63 2.73 -13.65
N SER A 110 11.21 1.46 -13.65
CA SER A 110 10.69 0.79 -14.85
C SER A 110 9.43 -0.01 -14.53
N ALA A 111 8.53 -0.16 -15.51
CA ALA A 111 7.30 -0.94 -15.35
C ALA A 111 7.27 -2.08 -16.38
N LYS A 112 6.98 -3.31 -15.95
CA LYS A 112 6.72 -4.47 -16.81
C LYS A 112 5.56 -5.27 -16.24
N PHE A 113 4.59 -5.65 -17.09
CA PHE A 113 3.52 -6.61 -16.75
C PHE A 113 2.94 -6.45 -15.33
N MET A 114 2.40 -5.27 -14.99
CA MET A 114 1.83 -4.94 -13.66
C MET A 114 2.84 -4.90 -12.48
N THR A 115 4.13 -4.83 -12.77
CA THR A 115 5.17 -4.72 -11.74
C THR A 115 6.02 -3.50 -12.01
N LEU A 116 6.13 -2.63 -11.01
CA LEU A 116 7.06 -1.53 -10.99
C LEU A 116 8.36 -1.97 -10.31
N TYR A 117 9.47 -1.76 -10.99
CA TYR A 117 10.82 -1.99 -10.49
C TYR A 117 11.43 -0.64 -10.17
N VAL A 118 11.81 -0.44 -8.91
CA VAL A 118 12.53 0.74 -8.46
C VAL A 118 13.93 0.29 -8.07
N GLU A 119 14.91 0.66 -8.89
CA GLU A 119 16.31 0.40 -8.58
C GLU A 119 16.84 1.53 -7.70
N THR A 120 17.22 1.21 -6.47
CA THR A 120 17.89 2.14 -5.58
C THR A 120 19.41 1.93 -5.63
N LYS A 121 20.16 2.70 -4.84
CA LYS A 121 21.61 2.48 -4.69
C LYS A 121 21.96 1.16 -4.00
N THR A 122 21.07 0.65 -3.15
CA THR A 122 21.32 -0.50 -2.27
C THR A 122 20.56 -1.75 -2.69
N GLU A 123 19.39 -1.61 -3.30
CA GLU A 123 18.54 -2.75 -3.65
C GLU A 123 17.58 -2.46 -4.79
N THR A 124 16.93 -3.50 -5.33
CA THR A 124 15.85 -3.37 -6.29
C THR A 124 14.52 -3.73 -5.62
N ILE A 125 13.58 -2.80 -5.61
CA ILE A 125 12.26 -2.99 -5.02
C ILE A 125 11.25 -3.26 -6.11
N ARG A 126 10.42 -4.28 -5.87
CA ARG A 126 9.37 -4.71 -6.78
C ARG A 126 8.03 -4.40 -6.14
N LEU A 127 7.24 -3.58 -6.81
CA LEU A 127 5.89 -3.21 -6.38
C LEU A 127 4.91 -3.73 -7.40
N TYR A 128 3.89 -4.44 -6.94
CA TYR A 128 2.78 -4.79 -7.80
C TYR A 128 1.95 -3.52 -7.98
N ALA A 129 1.78 -3.06 -9.20
CA ALA A 129 0.90 -1.96 -9.50
C ALA A 129 -0.07 -2.44 -10.60
N PRO A 130 -1.37 -2.07 -10.58
CA PRO A 130 -2.15 -2.19 -11.81
C PRO A 130 -1.35 -1.50 -12.93
N VAL A 131 -1.36 -1.99 -14.18
CA VAL A 131 -0.57 -1.42 -15.30
C VAL A 131 -0.67 0.10 -15.24
N THR A 132 0.32 0.73 -14.61
CA THR A 132 0.12 2.10 -14.15
C THR A 132 0.15 2.94 -15.38
N GLU A 133 -0.80 3.87 -15.48
CA GLU A 133 -0.66 4.95 -16.43
C GLU A 133 0.75 5.51 -16.33
N ARG A 134 1.32 5.82 -17.49
CA ARG A 134 2.65 6.43 -17.64
C ARG A 134 2.83 7.64 -16.69
N SER A 135 1.74 8.29 -16.28
CA SER A 135 1.65 9.42 -15.35
C SER A 135 2.29 9.14 -13.98
N VAL A 136 2.05 7.99 -13.33
CA VAL A 136 2.57 7.69 -11.98
C VAL A 136 4.07 7.39 -12.03
N THR A 137 4.50 6.61 -13.02
CA THR A 137 5.92 6.33 -13.27
C THR A 137 6.68 7.62 -13.58
N MET A 138 6.09 8.51 -14.40
CA MET A 138 6.69 9.81 -14.71
C MET A 138 6.70 10.73 -13.49
N GLN A 139 5.69 10.74 -12.62
CA GLN A 139 5.70 11.56 -11.40
C GLN A 139 6.85 11.17 -10.45
N LEU A 140 7.10 9.88 -10.23
CA LEU A 140 8.21 9.43 -9.40
C LEU A 140 9.56 9.73 -10.06
N TYR A 141 9.64 9.55 -11.37
CA TYR A 141 10.82 9.87 -12.14
C TYR A 141 11.12 11.38 -12.10
N ASP A 142 10.13 12.23 -12.34
CA ASP A 142 10.25 13.68 -12.29
C ASP A 142 10.53 14.18 -10.88
N ALA A 143 9.95 13.58 -9.84
CA ALA A 143 10.30 13.87 -8.45
C ALA A 143 11.78 13.55 -8.15
N SER A 144 12.29 12.43 -8.67
CA SER A 144 13.72 12.07 -8.53
C SER A 144 14.66 12.98 -9.34
N LYS A 145 14.22 13.49 -10.51
CA LYS A 145 15.05 14.35 -11.39
C LYS A 145 14.93 15.84 -11.11
N GLY A 146 13.77 16.34 -10.70
CA GLY A 146 13.48 17.76 -10.49
C GLY A 146 14.38 18.43 -9.45
N ARG A 147 14.99 17.65 -8.56
CA ARG A 147 15.98 18.13 -7.57
C ARG A 147 17.42 18.12 -8.05
N ARG A 148 17.77 17.42 -9.13
CA ARG A 148 19.12 17.55 -9.74
C ARG A 148 19.38 18.93 -10.36
N LYS A 149 18.34 19.72 -10.62
CA LYS A 149 18.45 21.07 -11.21
C LYS A 149 18.52 22.20 -10.18
N LYS A 150 18.44 21.92 -8.88
CA LYS A 150 18.44 22.94 -7.81
C LYS A 150 19.58 22.75 -6.78
N ALA A 151 20.56 21.91 -7.08
CA ALA A 151 21.76 21.72 -6.27
C ALA A 151 22.99 22.27 -7.00
#